data_AF-A0A7X8HXM7-F1
#
_entry.id   AF-A0A7X8HXM7-F1
#
_cell.length_a   1.000
_cell.length_b   1.000
_cell.length_c   1.000
_cell.angle_alpha   90.00
_cell.angle_beta   90.00
_cell.angle_gamma   90.00
#
_symmetry.space_group_name_H-M   'P 1'
#
loop_
_entity.id
_entity.type
_entity.pdbx_description
1 polymer ?
#
loop_
_entity_poly.entity_id
_entity_poly.type
_entity_poly.pdbx_seq_one_letter_code
_entity_poly.pdbx_strand_id
1 'polypeptide(L)'
;MTHTYRLSALLLATSLLGGCTVIPGSHFSDSYGTVVDQYQDKDDDLSQLIDIYPITPSLLNAKNKKQPSVLANDSELRQQIADYDYRIGPGDVLSVTVWDHPELTTPAGQHRSSEEAGNWVH
;
A
#
# COMPACT_ATOMS: atom_id res chain seq x y z
N MET A 1 23.29 18.97 -76.65
CA MET A 1 24.34 18.62 -75.67
C MET A 1 24.33 19.49 -74.42
N THR A 2 24.10 20.81 -74.48
CA THR A 2 24.13 21.68 -73.28
C THR A 2 22.98 21.47 -72.28
N HIS A 3 21.80 21.03 -72.74
CA HIS A 3 20.64 20.83 -71.87
C HIS A 3 20.74 19.60 -70.97
N THR A 4 21.38 18.53 -71.46
CA THR A 4 21.62 17.29 -70.71
C THR A 4 22.65 17.49 -69.59
N TYR A 5 23.68 18.33 -69.81
CA TYR A 5 24.65 18.70 -68.77
C TYR A 5 24.06 19.59 -67.67
N ARG A 6 23.12 20.47 -68.03
CA ARG A 6 22.39 21.31 -67.06
C ARG A 6 21.47 20.47 -66.18
N LEU A 7 20.79 19.48 -66.76
CA LEU A 7 19.92 18.57 -66.02
C LEU A 7 20.71 17.65 -65.08
N SER A 8 21.85 17.11 -65.53
CA SER A 8 22.71 16.29 -64.66
C SER A 8 23.37 17.09 -63.54
N ALA A 9 23.79 18.34 -63.80
CA ALA A 9 24.30 19.23 -62.75
C ALA A 9 23.24 19.55 -61.69
N LEU A 10 21.98 19.74 -62.09
CA LEU A 10 20.87 20.02 -61.18
C LEU A 10 20.54 18.81 -60.29
N LEU A 11 20.56 17.61 -60.88
CA LEU A 11 20.32 16.33 -60.18
C LEU A 11 21.43 16.01 -59.16
N LEU A 12 22.68 16.33 -59.49
CA LEU A 12 23.79 16.16 -58.56
C LEU A 12 23.65 17.12 -57.38
N ALA A 13 23.33 18.39 -57.65
CA ALA A 13 23.16 19.40 -56.60
C ALA A 13 22.05 19.03 -55.61
N THR A 14 20.90 18.54 -56.07
CA THR A 14 19.79 18.15 -55.17
C THR A 14 20.13 16.93 -54.30
N SER A 15 20.98 16.01 -54.79
CA SER A 15 21.44 14.88 -53.99
C SER A 15 22.42 15.28 -52.88
N LEU A 16 23.21 16.35 -53.06
CA LEU A 16 24.10 16.85 -52.01
C LEU A 16 23.36 17.64 -50.93
N LEU A 17 22.20 18.23 -51.25
CA LEU A 17 21.36 18.95 -50.27
C LEU A 17 20.44 18.02 -49.47
N GLY A 18 20.25 16.77 -49.90
CA GLY A 18 19.54 15.73 -49.14
C GLY A 18 20.42 15.09 -48.08
N GLY A 19 20.53 15.72 -46.89
CA GLY A 19 21.17 15.08 -45.74
C GLY A 19 20.32 13.93 -45.19
N CYS A 20 20.77 12.69 -45.35
CA CYS A 20 20.14 11.54 -44.69
C CYS A 20 20.60 11.44 -43.23
N THR A 21 19.66 11.36 -42.28
CA THR A 21 19.94 10.88 -40.93
C THR A 21 20.02 9.35 -41.00
N VAL A 22 21.19 8.76 -40.76
CA VAL A 22 21.40 7.30 -40.89
C VAL A 22 20.83 6.53 -39.68
N ILE A 23 20.53 7.22 -38.58
CA ILE A 23 19.99 6.61 -37.36
C ILE A 23 18.86 7.50 -36.82
N PRO A 24 17.59 7.23 -37.18
CA PRO A 24 16.46 7.90 -36.57
C PRO A 24 16.25 7.36 -35.15
N GLY A 25 16.40 8.21 -34.13
CA GLY A 25 16.18 7.86 -32.73
C GLY A 25 17.09 8.64 -31.77
N SER A 26 16.72 8.71 -30.49
CA SER A 26 17.57 9.29 -29.44
C SER A 26 18.48 8.22 -28.83
N HIS A 27 19.79 8.50 -28.75
CA HIS A 27 20.76 7.71 -28.00
C HIS A 27 21.32 8.55 -26.87
N PHE A 28 21.26 8.04 -25.64
CA PHE A 28 21.97 8.63 -24.50
C PHE A 28 23.32 7.92 -24.37
N SER A 29 24.38 8.62 -24.75
CA SER A 29 25.74 8.25 -24.35
C SER A 29 26.01 8.86 -22.99
N ASP A 30 26.64 8.11 -22.11
CA ASP A 30 27.06 8.56 -20.76
C ASP A 30 28.07 9.74 -20.80
N SER A 31 28.45 10.19 -22.00
CA SER A 31 29.48 11.20 -22.22
C SER A 31 28.98 12.65 -22.29
N TYR A 32 27.73 12.95 -21.93
CA TYR A 32 27.25 14.35 -21.92
C TYR A 32 26.40 14.67 -20.69
N GLY A 33 27.07 15.27 -19.72
CA GLY A 33 26.55 15.58 -18.41
C GLY A 33 27.62 15.18 -17.41
N THR A 34 28.07 16.12 -16.58
CA THR A 34 28.93 15.78 -15.46
C THR A 34 28.18 14.74 -14.63
N VAL A 35 28.52 13.46 -14.79
CA VAL A 35 28.22 12.45 -13.80
C VAL A 35 29.01 12.94 -12.60
N VAL A 36 28.33 13.66 -11.71
CA VAL A 36 28.91 13.94 -10.41
C VAL A 36 28.89 12.57 -9.76
N ASP A 37 30.00 11.84 -9.88
CA ASP A 37 30.29 10.59 -9.18
C ASP A 37 30.36 10.89 -7.68
N GLN A 38 29.23 11.30 -7.11
CA GLN A 38 28.99 11.43 -5.68
C GLN A 38 28.15 10.24 -5.18
N TYR A 39 27.99 9.22 -6.02
CA TYR A 39 27.91 7.86 -5.54
C TYR A 39 29.29 7.30 -5.73
N GLN A 40 30.00 7.18 -4.60
CA GLN A 40 31.11 6.25 -4.53
C GLN A 40 30.48 4.86 -4.71
N ASP A 41 30.17 4.50 -5.95
CA ASP A 41 30.10 3.12 -6.39
C ASP A 41 31.52 2.62 -6.17
N LYS A 42 31.81 2.25 -4.91
CA LYS A 42 32.56 1.04 -4.70
C LYS A 42 31.85 0.03 -5.58
N ASP A 43 32.60 -0.71 -6.37
CA ASP A 43 32.16 -1.98 -6.96
C ASP A 43 31.71 -2.90 -5.81
N ASP A 44 30.59 -2.55 -5.16
CA ASP A 44 29.90 -3.35 -4.17
C ASP A 44 29.28 -4.43 -5.01
N ASP A 45 30.12 -5.43 -5.28
CA ASP A 45 29.81 -6.64 -6.00
C ASP A 45 28.46 -7.12 -5.51
N LEU A 46 27.41 -6.85 -6.29
CA LEU A 46 26.02 -7.08 -5.90
C LEU A 46 25.82 -8.54 -5.50
N SER A 47 26.67 -9.44 -5.99
CA SER A 47 26.69 -10.85 -5.62
C SER A 47 26.96 -11.10 -4.13
N GLN A 48 27.58 -10.15 -3.42
CA GLN A 48 27.82 -10.21 -1.98
C GLN A 48 26.65 -9.64 -1.15
N LEU A 49 25.74 -8.90 -1.79
CA LEU A 49 24.61 -8.23 -1.13
C LEU A 49 23.29 -8.96 -1.37
N ILE A 50 23.22 -9.91 -2.31
CA ILE A 50 21.99 -10.61 -2.67
C ILE A 50 22.13 -12.13 -2.58
N ASP A 51 21.14 -12.76 -1.96
CA ASP A 51 20.96 -14.21 -2.02
C ASP A 51 19.91 -14.55 -3.08
N ILE A 52 20.28 -15.42 -4.03
CA ILE A 52 19.36 -15.93 -5.06
C ILE A 52 18.90 -17.34 -4.68
N TYR A 53 17.62 -17.48 -4.34
CA TYR A 53 17.02 -18.77 -4.04
C TYR A 53 16.06 -19.21 -5.17
N PRO A 54 16.27 -20.39 -5.80
CA PRO A 54 15.33 -20.91 -6.79
C PRO A 54 14.01 -21.30 -6.13
N ILE A 55 12.90 -20.98 -6.79
CA ILE A 55 11.55 -21.33 -6.32
C ILE A 55 11.37 -22.85 -6.47
N THR A 56 11.54 -23.57 -5.37
CA THR A 56 11.41 -25.04 -5.29
C THR A 56 10.31 -25.45 -4.31
N PRO A 57 9.69 -26.63 -4.48
CA PRO A 57 8.71 -27.14 -3.51
C PRO A 57 9.27 -27.24 -2.08
N SER A 58 10.54 -27.61 -1.92
CA SER A 58 11.21 -27.67 -0.62
C SER A 58 11.38 -26.29 0.01
N LEU A 59 11.74 -25.26 -0.77
CA LEU A 59 11.80 -23.86 -0.30
C LEU A 59 10.42 -23.37 0.15
N LEU A 60 9.38 -23.65 -0.63
CA LEU A 60 8.01 -23.31 -0.27
C LEU A 60 7.58 -24.00 1.02
N ASN A 61 7.85 -25.29 1.20
CA ASN A 61 7.54 -26.00 2.43
C ASN A 61 8.31 -25.47 3.65
N ALA A 62 9.56 -25.06 3.46
CA ALA A 62 10.38 -24.46 4.52
C ALA A 62 9.87 -23.06 4.92
N LYS A 63 9.43 -22.24 3.95
CA LYS A 63 8.86 -20.90 4.19
C LYS A 63 7.41 -20.96 4.68
N ASN A 64 6.64 -21.97 4.28
CA ASN A 64 5.28 -22.23 4.74
C ASN A 64 5.22 -22.95 6.11
N LYS A 65 6.34 -23.04 6.85
CA LYS A 65 6.32 -23.57 8.21
C LYS A 65 5.46 -22.69 9.12
N LYS A 66 4.22 -23.15 9.31
CA LYS A 66 3.31 -22.82 10.40
C LYS A 66 3.08 -21.31 10.58
N GLN A 67 2.16 -20.78 9.79
CA GLN A 67 1.24 -19.81 10.37
C GLN A 67 0.65 -20.50 11.60
N PRO A 68 0.80 -19.96 12.83
CA PRO A 68 0.16 -20.55 13.98
C PRO A 68 -1.31 -20.69 13.60
N SER A 69 -1.81 -21.91 13.56
CA SER A 69 -3.22 -22.15 13.37
C SER A 69 -3.89 -21.36 14.48
N VAL A 70 -4.56 -20.26 14.13
CA VAL A 70 -5.39 -19.47 15.05
C VAL A 70 -6.66 -20.28 15.31
N LEU A 71 -6.46 -21.47 15.83
CA LEU A 71 -7.41 -22.25 16.59
C LEU A 71 -6.72 -22.50 17.93
N ALA A 72 -6.21 -21.42 18.52
CA ALA A 72 -6.02 -21.39 19.95
C ALA A 72 -7.45 -21.41 20.51
N ASN A 73 -7.94 -22.61 20.84
CA ASN A 73 -8.92 -22.77 21.90
C ASN A 73 -8.23 -22.28 23.18
N ASP A 74 -8.07 -20.96 23.28
CA ASP A 74 -7.43 -20.30 24.38
C ASP A 74 -8.38 -20.42 25.57
N SER A 75 -8.16 -21.48 26.34
CA SER A 75 -8.96 -21.78 27.52
C SER A 75 -8.88 -20.66 28.54
N GLU A 76 -7.78 -19.92 28.58
CA GLU A 76 -7.59 -18.78 29.48
C GLU A 76 -8.47 -17.60 29.03
N LEU A 77 -8.44 -17.23 27.75
CA LEU A 77 -9.34 -16.20 27.21
C LEU A 77 -10.81 -16.57 27.40
N ARG A 78 -11.17 -17.84 27.18
CA ARG A 78 -12.55 -18.32 27.38
C ARG A 78 -12.98 -18.23 28.84
N GLN A 79 -12.06 -18.51 29.76
CA GLN A 79 -12.32 -18.35 31.19
C GLN A 79 -12.47 -16.88 31.57
N GLN A 80 -11.61 -15.99 31.05
CA GLN A 80 -11.72 -14.55 31.28
C GLN A 80 -13.05 -13.97 30.79
N ILE A 81 -13.55 -14.43 29.63
CA ILE A 81 -14.87 -14.03 29.12
C ILE A 81 -15.99 -14.58 30.01
N ALA A 82 -15.87 -15.81 30.50
CA ALA A 82 -16.87 -16.43 31.37
C ALA A 82 -16.93 -15.77 32.75
N ASP A 83 -15.79 -15.30 33.26
CA ASP A 83 -15.64 -14.65 34.57
C ASP A 83 -15.78 -13.11 34.49
N TYR A 84 -16.11 -12.55 33.32
CA TYR A 84 -16.21 -11.10 33.12
C TYR A 84 -17.52 -10.53 33.66
N ASP A 85 -17.42 -9.63 34.65
CA ASP A 85 -18.52 -8.84 35.18
C ASP A 85 -18.29 -7.35 34.96
N TYR A 86 -19.27 -6.66 34.37
CA TYR A 86 -19.24 -5.21 34.22
C TYR A 86 -19.46 -4.51 35.56
N ARG A 87 -18.65 -3.48 35.84
CA ARG A 87 -18.78 -2.64 37.04
C ARG A 87 -19.14 -1.22 36.64
N ILE A 88 -20.23 -0.72 37.20
CA ILE A 88 -20.74 0.63 36.97
C ILE A 88 -19.71 1.66 37.43
N GLY A 89 -19.42 2.64 36.57
CA GLY A 89 -18.48 3.72 36.82
C GLY A 89 -19.10 5.12 36.73
N PRO A 90 -18.39 6.17 37.20
CA PRO A 90 -18.84 7.56 37.04
C PRO A 90 -19.01 7.92 35.56
N GLY A 91 -20.12 8.57 35.22
CA GLY A 91 -20.48 8.92 33.84
C GLY A 91 -21.33 7.87 33.11
N ASP A 92 -21.55 6.69 33.70
CA ASP A 92 -22.53 5.74 33.18
C ASP A 92 -23.96 6.26 33.36
N VAL A 93 -24.81 5.97 32.39
CA VAL A 93 -26.25 6.26 32.43
C VAL A 93 -27.03 4.96 32.54
N LEU A 94 -27.79 4.80 33.62
CA LEU A 94 -28.54 3.57 33.91
C LEU A 94 -30.01 3.69 33.50
N SER A 95 -30.52 2.63 32.86
CA SER A 95 -31.95 2.46 32.60
C SER A 95 -32.55 1.51 33.65
N VAL A 96 -33.57 1.99 34.38
CA VAL A 96 -34.22 1.24 35.46
C VAL A 96 -35.69 1.03 35.10
N THR A 97 -36.12 -0.22 35.04
CA THR A 97 -37.49 -0.61 34.74
C THR A 97 -38.22 -1.02 36.02
N VAL A 98 -39.35 -0.36 36.30
CA VAL A 98 -40.27 -0.69 37.38
C VAL A 98 -41.57 -1.22 36.78
N TRP A 99 -41.77 -2.53 36.89
CA TRP A 99 -42.98 -3.20 36.38
C TRP A 99 -44.25 -2.65 37.04
N ASP A 100 -45.33 -2.55 36.27
CA ASP A 100 -46.62 -1.98 36.67
C ASP A 100 -46.58 -0.51 37.17
N HIS A 101 -45.47 0.20 36.91
CA HIS A 101 -45.27 1.61 37.21
C HIS A 101 -44.56 2.34 36.05
N PRO A 102 -45.25 2.59 34.92
CA PRO A 102 -44.69 3.33 33.79
C PRO A 102 -44.24 4.76 34.15
N GLU A 103 -44.83 5.37 35.18
CA GLU A 103 -44.46 6.68 35.74
C GLU A 103 -43.03 6.74 36.30
N LEU A 104 -42.43 5.59 36.64
CA LEU A 104 -41.05 5.48 37.15
C LEU A 104 -40.08 4.82 36.15
N THR A 105 -40.59 4.02 35.21
CA THR A 105 -39.79 3.34 34.17
C THR A 105 -39.33 4.28 33.07
N THR A 106 -40.11 5.31 32.75
CA THR A 106 -39.75 6.27 31.69
C THR A 106 -40.14 7.69 32.10
N PRO A 107 -39.36 8.32 33.00
CA PRO A 107 -39.71 9.64 33.55
C PRO A 107 -39.81 10.74 32.48
N ALA A 108 -39.21 10.55 31.29
CA ALA A 108 -39.25 11.50 30.16
C ALA A 108 -40.14 11.08 28.98
N GLY A 109 -40.95 10.01 29.11
CA GLY A 109 -41.82 9.49 28.05
C GLY A 109 -41.10 8.65 26.96
N GLN A 110 -41.89 7.96 26.13
CA GLN A 110 -41.45 6.95 25.15
C GLN A 110 -40.57 7.46 23.98
N HIS A 111 -40.27 8.76 23.93
CA HIS A 111 -39.64 9.41 22.77
C HIS A 111 -38.21 9.92 23.01
N ARG A 112 -37.62 9.71 24.20
CA ARG A 112 -36.22 10.03 24.50
C ARG A 112 -35.42 8.77 24.80
N SER A 113 -34.18 8.70 24.34
CA SER A 113 -33.32 7.53 24.55
C SER A 113 -32.88 7.42 26.01
N SER A 114 -32.48 6.23 26.43
CA SER A 114 -31.97 5.97 27.78
C SER A 114 -30.75 6.82 28.15
N GLU A 115 -29.99 7.32 27.17
CA GLU A 115 -28.87 8.25 27.43
C GLU A 115 -29.34 9.65 27.87
N GLU A 116 -30.51 10.09 27.43
CA GLU A 116 -31.04 11.44 27.71
C GLU A 116 -31.96 11.47 28.95
N ALA A 117 -32.55 10.34 29.32
CA ALA A 117 -33.53 10.22 30.40
C ALA A 117 -33.14 9.27 31.55
N GLY A 118 -31.96 8.65 31.48
CA GLY A 118 -31.48 7.71 32.49
C GLY A 118 -30.86 8.37 33.72
N ASN A 119 -30.54 7.57 34.73
CA ASN A 119 -29.92 8.04 35.97
C ASN A 119 -28.39 8.09 35.83
N TRP A 120 -27.80 9.25 36.14
CA TRP A 120 -26.36 9.48 36.07
C TRP A 120 -25.64 8.98 37.32
N VAL A 121 -24.53 8.30 37.11
CA VAL A 121 -23.62 7.87 38.19
C VAL A 121 -22.56 8.97 38.40
N HIS A 122 -22.55 9.56 39.60
CA HIS A 122 -21.58 10.60 40.03
C HIS A 122 -20.42 10.01 40.82
#